data_AF-A0A518C1B4-F1
#
_entry.id   AF-A0A518C1B4-F1
#
_cell.length_a   1.000
_cell.length_b   1.000
_cell.length_c   1.000
_cell.angle_alpha   90.00
_cell.angle_beta   90.00
_cell.angle_gamma   90.00
#
_symmetry.space_group_name_H-M   'P 1'
#
loop_
_entity.id
_entity.type
_entity.pdbx_description
1 polymer ?
#
loop_
_entity_poly.entity_id
_entity_poly.type
_entity_poly.pdbx_seq_one_letter_code
_entity_poly.pdbx_strand_id
1 'polypeptide(L)'
;MLTIHCSRCGAEMHFGEGACGRRAKCLKCDYVFRLPSKEALMEETVSEWIAEDVDEVLTKRDEMFEERNRPELRDLHYEKAKRVSRSFDSTIGPAISTREAAKDKKSSGKQSSPVTPECRARLETWTSWQPGERLRKYYPDADYAEDDEGKAGVLITNQRLLYRKGHNQGSVGLDVEDAVILARVRGHTASLNLMVGSTRTRMARVTLHHLQRLTREVHNMDRGIKLLIGEAQANETA
;
A
#
# COMPACT_ATOMS: atom_id res chain seq x y z
N MET A 1 -20.79 -37.19 17.76
CA MET A 1 -22.24 -36.85 17.93
C MET A 1 -22.45 -35.45 17.36
N LEU A 2 -23.46 -35.23 16.51
CA LEU A 2 -23.67 -33.97 15.77
C LEU A 2 -24.91 -33.25 16.30
N THR A 3 -24.77 -31.99 16.70
CA THR A 3 -25.88 -31.13 17.16
C THR A 3 -26.29 -30.20 16.02
N ILE A 4 -27.56 -30.21 15.62
CA ILE A 4 -28.12 -29.34 14.57
C ILE A 4 -29.41 -28.68 15.06
N HIS A 5 -29.56 -27.40 14.76
CA HIS A 5 -30.78 -26.64 15.01
C HIS A 5 -31.72 -26.72 13.80
N CYS A 6 -33.02 -26.91 14.06
CA CYS A 6 -34.02 -26.85 13.01
C CYS A 6 -34.15 -25.43 12.45
N SER A 7 -33.93 -25.23 11.16
CA SER A 7 -34.04 -23.92 10.50
C SER A 7 -35.43 -23.28 10.56
N ARG A 8 -36.48 -24.04 10.89
CA ARG A 8 -37.86 -23.54 10.99
C ARG A 8 -38.29 -23.15 12.40
N CYS A 9 -37.90 -23.93 13.42
CA CYS A 9 -38.41 -23.75 14.78
C CYS A 9 -37.32 -23.61 15.85
N GLY A 10 -36.04 -23.66 15.46
CA GLY A 10 -34.88 -23.52 16.35
C GLY A 10 -34.62 -24.71 17.28
N ALA A 11 -35.45 -25.76 17.25
CA ALA A 11 -35.27 -26.92 18.12
C ALA A 11 -33.91 -27.59 17.89
N GLU A 12 -33.19 -27.81 18.98
CA GLU A 12 -31.92 -28.53 19.01
C GLU A 12 -32.16 -30.05 18.89
N MET A 13 -31.37 -30.71 18.05
CA MET A 13 -31.47 -32.15 17.80
C MET A 13 -30.07 -32.75 17.72
N HIS A 14 -29.92 -33.96 18.26
CA HIS A 14 -28.66 -34.70 18.24
C HIS A 14 -28.75 -35.90 17.30
N PHE A 15 -27.75 -36.05 16.43
CA PHE A 15 -27.65 -37.14 15.48
C PHE A 15 -26.34 -37.93 15.66
N GLY A 16 -26.38 -39.23 15.40
CA GLY A 16 -25.18 -40.06 15.30
C GLY A 16 -24.39 -39.76 14.01
N GLU A 17 -23.10 -40.07 14.00
CA GLU A 17 -22.22 -39.78 12.86
C GLU A 17 -22.62 -40.49 11.56
N GLY A 18 -23.33 -41.61 11.64
CA GLY A 18 -23.89 -42.32 10.48
C GLY A 18 -25.08 -41.61 9.81
N ALA A 19 -25.57 -40.50 10.36
CA ALA A 19 -26.71 -39.75 9.82
C ALA A 19 -26.31 -38.65 8.82
N CYS A 20 -25.03 -38.27 8.72
CA CYS A 20 -24.57 -37.23 7.81
C CYS A 20 -24.98 -37.51 6.35
N GLY A 21 -25.42 -36.48 5.62
CA GLY A 21 -25.94 -36.59 4.25
C GLY A 21 -27.36 -37.18 4.10
N ARG A 22 -27.96 -37.72 5.18
CA ARG A 22 -29.32 -38.27 5.16
C ARG A 22 -30.39 -37.20 5.40
N ARG A 23 -31.65 -37.53 5.08
CA ARG A 23 -32.80 -36.68 5.42
C ARG A 23 -33.20 -36.91 6.87
N ALA A 24 -33.41 -35.81 7.59
CA ALA A 24 -33.91 -35.82 8.96
C ALA A 24 -35.26 -35.07 9.02
N LYS A 25 -36.11 -35.47 9.96
CA LYS A 25 -37.40 -34.82 10.25
C LYS A 25 -37.32 -34.21 11.65
N CYS A 26 -37.66 -32.93 11.77
CA CYS A 26 -37.73 -32.28 13.08
C CYS A 26 -38.90 -32.85 13.90
N LEU A 27 -38.63 -33.32 15.11
CA LEU A 27 -39.65 -33.89 16.01
C LEU A 27 -40.66 -32.87 16.55
N LYS A 28 -40.36 -31.57 16.44
CA LYS A 28 -41.22 -30.49 16.97
C LYS A 28 -42.18 -29.90 15.93
N CYS A 29 -41.72 -29.72 14.68
CA CYS A 29 -42.48 -29.02 13.64
C CYS A 29 -42.64 -29.81 12.33
N ASP A 30 -42.18 -31.06 12.32
CA ASP A 30 -42.24 -31.98 11.19
C ASP A 30 -41.50 -31.54 9.91
N TYR A 31 -40.72 -30.47 9.96
CA TYR A 31 -39.92 -30.01 8.84
C TYR A 31 -38.85 -31.03 8.46
N VAL A 32 -38.75 -31.36 7.17
CA VAL A 32 -37.77 -32.33 6.63
C VAL A 32 -36.65 -31.57 5.95
N PHE A 33 -35.41 -31.81 6.39
CA PHE A 33 -34.21 -31.20 5.85
C PHE A 33 -33.11 -32.24 5.65
N ARG A 34 -32.06 -31.89 4.90
CA ARG A 34 -30.92 -32.77 4.66
C ARG A 34 -29.79 -32.38 5.62
N LEU A 35 -29.24 -33.37 6.31
CA LEU A 35 -28.06 -33.16 7.14
C LEU A 35 -26.85 -32.92 6.22
N PRO A 36 -25.94 -31.99 6.58
CA PRO A 36 -24.71 -31.76 5.82
C PRO A 36 -23.89 -33.04 5.69
N SER A 37 -23.11 -33.16 4.61
CA SER A 37 -22.19 -34.27 4.42
C SER A 37 -21.04 -34.17 5.42
N LYS A 38 -20.35 -35.29 5.66
CA LYS A 38 -19.16 -35.30 6.52
C LYS A 38 -18.06 -34.37 5.98
N GLU A 39 -17.94 -34.28 4.66
CA GLU A 39 -17.01 -33.37 3.98
C GLU A 39 -17.37 -31.91 4.23
N ALA A 40 -18.64 -31.54 4.08
CA ALA A 40 -19.10 -30.16 4.32
C ALA A 40 -18.88 -29.72 5.79
N LEU A 41 -19.11 -30.62 6.75
CA LEU A 41 -18.83 -30.33 8.17
C LEU A 41 -17.34 -30.11 8.45
N MET A 42 -16.46 -30.84 7.76
CA MET A 42 -15.01 -30.65 7.89
C MET A 42 -14.58 -29.32 7.25
N GLU A 43 -15.15 -28.95 6.11
CA GLU A 43 -14.86 -27.66 5.46
C GLU A 43 -15.31 -26.46 6.31
N GLU A 44 -16.45 -26.57 7.00
CA GLU A 44 -16.97 -25.52 7.89
C GLU A 44 -16.10 -25.35 9.14
N THR A 45 -15.66 -26.46 9.76
CA THR A 45 -14.73 -26.44 10.91
C THR A 45 -13.36 -25.85 10.52
N VAL A 46 -12.84 -26.21 9.34
CA VAL A 46 -11.57 -25.65 8.84
C VAL A 46 -11.73 -24.15 8.54
N SER A 47 -12.89 -23.71 8.07
CA SER A 47 -13.18 -22.30 7.82
C SER A 47 -13.26 -21.48 9.10
N GLU A 48 -13.84 -22.03 10.17
CA GLU A 48 -13.89 -21.38 11.49
C GLU A 48 -12.49 -21.22 12.10
N TRP A 49 -11.62 -22.23 12.01
CA TRP A 49 -10.24 -22.12 12.53
C TRP A 49 -9.40 -21.11 11.75
N ILE A 50 -9.60 -21.00 10.43
CA ILE A 50 -8.92 -20.00 9.60
C ILE A 50 -9.42 -18.58 9.95
N ALA A 51 -10.71 -18.42 10.24
CA ALA A 51 -11.27 -17.11 10.61
C ALA A 51 -10.71 -16.60 11.94
N GLU A 52 -10.60 -17.47 12.95
CA GLU A 52 -10.04 -17.12 14.26
C GLU A 52 -8.56 -16.69 14.17
N ASP A 53 -7.75 -17.41 13.37
CA ASP A 53 -6.33 -17.06 13.16
C ASP A 53 -6.17 -15.72 12.42
N VAL A 54 -7.04 -15.41 11.45
CA VAL A 54 -7.00 -14.15 10.70
C VAL A 54 -7.38 -12.98 11.61
N ASP A 55 -8.41 -13.11 12.43
CA ASP A 55 -8.83 -12.06 13.36
C ASP A 55 -7.78 -11.80 14.45
N GLU A 56 -7.11 -12.83 14.95
CA GLU A 56 -5.98 -12.67 15.88
C GLU A 56 -4.81 -11.93 15.21
N VAL A 57 -4.46 -12.28 13.96
CA VAL A 57 -3.40 -11.61 13.21
C VAL A 57 -3.74 -10.15 12.91
N LEU A 58 -5.01 -9.85 12.58
CA LEU A 58 -5.47 -8.47 12.36
C LEU A 58 -5.42 -7.67 13.66
N THR A 59 -5.86 -8.25 14.77
CA THR A 59 -5.84 -7.61 16.10
C THR A 59 -4.41 -7.31 16.52
N LYS A 60 -3.49 -8.28 16.42
CA LYS A 60 -2.06 -8.06 16.71
C LYS A 60 -1.44 -6.99 15.80
N ARG A 61 -1.85 -6.92 14.53
CA ARG A 61 -1.35 -5.90 13.61
C ARG A 61 -1.81 -4.50 14.02
N ASP A 62 -3.05 -4.38 14.48
CA ASP A 62 -3.61 -3.11 14.92
C ASP A 62 -3.02 -2.70 16.28
N GLU A 63 -2.84 -3.63 17.23
CA GLU A 63 -2.11 -3.41 18.48
C GLU A 63 -0.66 -2.94 18.22
N MET A 64 0.07 -3.60 17.32
CA MET A 64 1.42 -3.18 16.92
C MET A 64 1.43 -1.77 16.31
N PHE A 65 0.36 -1.40 15.59
CA PHE A 65 0.23 -0.08 15.01
C PHE A 65 -0.07 0.97 16.08
N GLU A 66 -0.89 0.65 17.07
CA GLU A 66 -1.20 1.50 18.22
C GLU A 66 0.04 1.70 19.11
N GLU A 67 0.76 0.63 19.43
CA GLU A 67 1.96 0.69 20.26
C GLU A 67 3.07 1.51 19.58
N ARG A 68 3.22 1.41 18.26
CA ARG A 68 4.13 2.27 17.49
C ARG A 68 3.69 3.74 17.45
N ASN A 69 2.40 4.02 17.63
CA ASN A 69 1.85 5.36 17.70
C ASN A 69 1.69 5.89 19.13
N ARG A 70 2.12 5.14 20.15
CA ARG A 70 2.02 5.54 21.55
C ARG A 70 2.62 6.94 21.74
N PRO A 71 1.87 7.89 22.35
CA PRO A 71 2.31 9.29 22.49
C PRO A 71 3.67 9.44 23.16
N GLU A 72 3.96 8.58 24.15
CA GLU A 72 5.22 8.57 24.90
C GLU A 72 6.45 8.33 24.00
N LEU A 73 6.32 7.47 22.98
CA LEU A 73 7.38 7.23 21.99
C LEU A 73 7.48 8.37 20.97
N ARG A 74 6.35 9.02 20.66
CA ARG A 74 6.33 10.22 19.80
C ARG A 74 7.07 11.39 20.44
N ASP A 75 6.91 11.61 21.74
CA ASP A 75 7.59 12.68 22.46
C ASP A 75 9.10 12.44 22.54
N LEU A 76 9.52 11.19 22.78
CA LEU A 76 10.92 10.77 22.70
C LEU A 76 11.52 10.99 21.30
N HIS A 77 10.78 10.66 20.24
CA HIS A 77 11.22 10.88 18.86
C HIS A 77 11.24 12.37 18.49
N TYR A 78 10.29 13.15 18.99
CA TYR A 78 10.22 14.60 18.79
C TYR A 78 11.36 15.32 19.52
N GLU A 79 11.63 14.98 20.79
CA GLU A 79 12.79 15.48 21.55
C GLU A 79 14.12 15.12 20.87
N LYS A 80 14.24 13.89 20.35
CA LYS A 80 15.44 13.45 19.62
C LYS A 80 15.61 14.22 18.29
N ALA A 81 14.54 14.42 17.54
CA ALA A 81 14.56 15.22 16.31
C ALA A 81 14.89 16.70 16.60
N LYS A 82 14.37 17.27 17.69
CA LYS A 82 14.63 18.64 18.13
C LYS A 82 16.07 18.86 18.61
N ARG A 83 16.72 17.83 19.16
CA ARG A 83 18.17 17.87 19.46
C ARG A 83 19.02 17.89 18.19
N VAL A 84 18.63 17.14 17.16
CA VAL A 84 19.33 17.12 15.86
C VAL A 84 19.19 18.46 15.13
N SER A 85 18.01 19.09 15.14
CA SER A 85 17.81 20.38 14.49
C SER A 85 18.56 21.53 15.19
N ARG A 86 18.64 21.52 16.52
CA ARG A 86 19.43 22.53 17.27
C ARG A 86 20.93 22.47 17.01
N SER A 87 21.47 21.33 16.57
CA SER A 87 22.88 21.23 16.16
C SER A 87 23.17 21.70 14.73
N PHE A 88 22.15 22.00 13.93
CA PHE A 88 22.33 22.39 12.52
C PHE A 88 22.23 23.91 12.28
N ASP A 89 21.51 24.64 13.14
CA ASP A 89 21.24 26.08 12.94
C ASP A 89 22.31 27.05 13.48
N SER A 90 23.38 26.57 14.13
CA SER A 90 24.43 27.48 14.67
C SER A 90 25.53 27.86 13.68
N THR A 91 25.48 27.41 12.42
CA THR A 91 26.57 27.64 11.44
C THR A 91 26.17 28.51 10.23
N ILE A 92 24.91 28.97 10.13
CA ILE A 92 24.48 29.81 9.00
C ILE A 92 23.85 31.11 9.54
N GLY A 93 24.73 32.06 9.89
CA GLY A 93 24.34 33.41 10.27
C GLY A 93 23.94 34.29 9.07
N PRO A 94 23.22 35.40 9.29
CA PRO A 94 22.77 36.32 8.25
C PRO A 94 23.81 37.43 8.04
N ALA A 95 24.71 37.26 7.08
CA ALA A 95 25.58 38.34 6.62
C ALA A 95 26.03 38.11 5.18
N ILE A 96 25.24 38.59 4.20
CA ILE A 96 25.77 38.90 2.87
C ILE A 96 25.27 40.29 2.48
N SER A 97 26.04 41.25 2.98
CA SER A 97 26.26 42.54 2.35
C SER A 97 27.04 42.32 1.05
N THR A 98 26.72 43.15 0.07
CA THR A 98 27.25 43.20 -1.29
C THR A 98 28.78 43.19 -1.39
N ARG A 99 29.27 42.56 -2.47
CA ARG A 99 30.64 42.51 -3.05
C ARG A 99 31.48 41.32 -2.57
N GLU A 100 31.53 40.29 -3.42
CA GLU A 100 32.78 39.78 -3.99
C GLU A 100 32.48 38.67 -5.02
N ALA A 101 32.93 38.93 -6.24
CA ALA A 101 32.92 37.97 -7.33
C ALA A 101 34.10 37.01 -7.15
N ALA A 102 33.84 35.74 -6.80
CA ALA A 102 34.62 34.56 -7.22
C ALA A 102 34.15 33.28 -6.51
N LYS A 103 33.89 32.24 -7.31
CA LYS A 103 33.65 30.83 -6.92
C LYS A 103 32.28 30.51 -6.30
N ASP A 104 31.23 30.77 -7.08
CA ASP A 104 30.08 29.87 -7.10
C ASP A 104 30.54 28.47 -7.53
N LYS A 105 30.66 27.56 -6.55
CA LYS A 105 30.62 26.13 -6.83
C LYS A 105 29.21 25.83 -7.31
N LYS A 106 29.05 25.93 -8.63
CA LYS A 106 27.94 25.42 -9.44
C LYS A 106 27.57 24.04 -8.91
N SER A 107 26.60 23.99 -7.99
CA SER A 107 25.93 22.76 -7.59
C SER A 107 25.13 22.36 -8.82
N SER A 108 25.80 21.66 -9.73
CA SER A 108 25.18 20.97 -10.84
C SER A 108 24.11 20.08 -10.21
N GLY A 109 22.87 20.56 -10.24
CA GLY A 109 21.73 19.81 -9.76
C GLY A 109 21.82 18.45 -10.41
N LYS A 110 22.05 17.41 -9.60
CA LYS A 110 22.10 16.02 -10.05
C LYS A 110 20.76 15.79 -10.74
N GLN A 111 20.75 15.95 -12.07
CA GLN A 111 19.70 15.41 -12.94
C GLN A 111 19.53 13.96 -12.51
N SER A 112 18.29 13.43 -12.49
CA SER A 112 18.03 12.00 -12.21
C SER A 112 19.16 11.19 -12.75
N SER A 113 19.89 10.50 -11.87
CA SER A 113 20.82 9.48 -12.31
C SER A 113 20.08 8.63 -13.35
N PRO A 114 20.64 8.47 -14.56
CA PRO A 114 20.03 7.59 -15.54
C PRO A 114 19.86 6.21 -14.90
N VAL A 115 18.73 5.55 -15.17
CA VAL A 115 18.48 4.18 -14.68
C VAL A 115 19.67 3.31 -15.08
N THR A 116 20.34 2.71 -14.11
CA THR A 116 21.52 1.86 -14.37
C THR A 116 21.12 0.65 -15.22
N PRO A 117 22.05 0.05 -15.99
CA PRO A 117 21.76 -1.15 -16.77
C PRO A 117 21.21 -2.29 -15.91
N GLU A 118 21.72 -2.47 -14.70
CA GLU A 118 21.24 -3.47 -13.74
C GLU A 118 19.80 -3.19 -13.27
N CYS A 119 19.51 -1.95 -12.90
CA CYS A 119 18.15 -1.53 -12.53
C CYS A 119 17.19 -1.74 -13.70
N ARG A 120 17.60 -1.40 -14.93
CA ARG A 120 16.81 -1.65 -16.15
C ARG A 120 16.52 -3.14 -16.36
N ALA A 121 17.53 -4.01 -16.24
CA ALA A 121 17.34 -5.45 -16.36
C ALA A 121 16.34 -6.00 -15.34
N ARG A 122 16.35 -5.46 -14.10
CA ARG A 122 15.36 -5.82 -13.07
C ARG A 122 13.97 -5.31 -13.38
N LEU A 123 13.83 -4.09 -13.90
CA LEU A 123 12.55 -3.55 -14.36
C LEU A 123 11.93 -4.45 -15.45
N GLU A 124 12.74 -4.90 -16.39
CA GLU A 124 12.33 -5.80 -17.48
C GLU A 124 11.72 -7.12 -16.98
N THR A 125 12.06 -7.59 -15.78
CA THR A 125 11.48 -8.82 -15.20
C THR A 125 9.99 -8.70 -14.88
N TRP A 126 9.46 -7.49 -14.78
CA TRP A 126 8.04 -7.26 -14.46
C TRP A 126 7.35 -6.23 -15.34
N THR A 127 8.04 -5.72 -16.35
CA THR A 127 7.46 -4.84 -17.37
C THR A 127 7.34 -5.57 -18.70
N SER A 128 6.11 -5.83 -19.15
CA SER A 128 5.85 -6.36 -20.50
C SER A 128 5.71 -5.21 -21.50
N TRP A 129 6.81 -4.72 -22.06
CA TRP A 129 6.84 -3.56 -22.97
C TRP A 129 5.93 -3.73 -24.20
N GLN A 130 5.13 -2.70 -24.49
CA GLN A 130 4.35 -2.64 -25.74
C GLN A 130 5.19 -2.12 -26.91
N PRO A 131 4.84 -2.44 -28.17
CA PRO A 131 5.52 -1.89 -29.34
C PRO A 131 5.56 -0.34 -29.30
N GLY A 132 6.77 0.22 -29.40
CA GLY A 132 6.99 1.66 -29.35
C GLY A 132 6.90 2.29 -27.95
N GLU A 133 6.72 1.48 -26.91
CA GLU A 133 6.76 1.95 -25.52
C GLU A 133 8.20 2.29 -25.12
N ARG A 134 8.37 3.44 -24.46
CA ARG A 134 9.66 3.97 -24.01
C ARG A 134 9.53 4.45 -22.58
N LEU A 135 10.46 4.02 -21.73
CA LEU A 135 10.59 4.49 -20.36
C LEU A 135 10.91 6.00 -20.33
N ARG A 136 10.06 6.80 -19.67
CA ARG A 136 10.33 8.23 -19.41
C ARG A 136 11.04 8.40 -18.09
N LYS A 137 10.45 7.87 -17.00
CA LYS A 137 10.98 7.96 -15.64
C LYS A 137 10.64 6.74 -14.80
N TYR A 138 11.50 6.48 -13.81
CA TYR A 138 11.33 5.48 -12.78
C TYR A 138 11.51 6.14 -11.41
N TYR A 139 10.65 5.76 -10.46
CA TYR A 139 10.67 6.22 -9.08
C TYR A 139 10.72 4.98 -8.17
N PRO A 140 11.85 4.70 -7.50
CA PRO A 140 11.98 3.53 -6.64
C PRO A 140 11.06 3.62 -5.43
N ASP A 141 10.54 2.48 -4.99
CA ASP A 141 9.81 2.38 -3.73
C ASP A 141 10.80 2.58 -2.56
N ALA A 142 10.52 3.56 -1.70
CA ALA A 142 11.32 3.93 -0.53
C ALA A 142 11.36 2.84 0.56
N ASP A 143 10.60 1.75 0.40
CA ASP A 143 10.69 0.55 1.23
C ASP A 143 11.90 -0.33 0.90
N TYR A 144 12.54 -0.13 -0.26
CA TYR A 144 13.65 -0.94 -0.74
C TYR A 144 14.98 -0.18 -0.63
N ALA A 145 16.06 -0.92 -0.38
CA ALA A 145 17.42 -0.38 -0.38
C ALA A 145 17.86 0.03 -1.81
N GLU A 146 18.90 0.87 -1.91
CA GLU A 146 19.45 1.29 -3.21
C GLU A 146 19.92 0.07 -4.04
N ASP A 147 20.52 -0.92 -3.40
CA ASP A 147 20.95 -2.17 -4.04
C ASP A 147 19.78 -3.03 -4.56
N ASP A 148 18.55 -2.73 -4.13
CA ASP A 148 17.30 -3.38 -4.53
C ASP A 148 16.49 -2.56 -5.55
N GLU A 149 17.05 -1.46 -6.08
CA GLU A 149 16.41 -0.69 -7.13
C GLU A 149 16.00 -1.57 -8.32
N GLY A 150 14.82 -1.31 -8.86
CA GLY A 150 14.21 -2.06 -9.95
C GLY A 150 13.30 -3.20 -9.50
N LYS A 151 13.23 -3.53 -8.20
CA LYS A 151 12.30 -4.57 -7.67
C LYS A 151 10.88 -4.05 -7.42
N ALA A 152 10.73 -2.77 -7.06
CA ALA A 152 9.45 -2.14 -6.77
C ALA A 152 9.51 -0.63 -6.99
N GLY A 153 8.39 -0.02 -7.32
CA GLY A 153 8.29 1.42 -7.58
C GLY A 153 7.22 1.76 -8.61
N VAL A 154 7.36 2.97 -9.18
CA VAL A 154 6.47 3.50 -10.22
C VAL A 154 7.27 3.82 -11.46
N LEU A 155 6.79 3.37 -12.62
CA LEU A 155 7.35 3.69 -13.92
C LEU A 155 6.34 4.52 -14.70
N ILE A 156 6.85 5.52 -15.40
CA ILE A 156 6.09 6.30 -16.36
C ILE A 156 6.70 6.05 -17.72
N THR A 157 5.89 5.58 -18.65
CA THR A 157 6.26 5.43 -20.05
C THR A 157 5.59 6.51 -20.89
N ASN A 158 5.81 6.50 -22.20
CA ASN A 158 5.07 7.33 -23.15
C ASN A 158 3.63 6.84 -23.39
N GLN A 159 3.24 5.67 -22.89
CA GLN A 159 1.93 5.07 -23.15
C GLN A 159 1.12 4.81 -21.88
N ARG A 160 1.77 4.49 -20.76
CA ARG A 160 1.09 4.09 -19.52
C ARG A 160 1.94 4.36 -18.29
N LEU A 161 1.28 4.30 -17.14
CA LEU A 161 1.91 4.19 -15.84
C LEU A 161 1.93 2.72 -15.42
N LEU A 162 3.06 2.24 -14.91
CA LEU A 162 3.19 0.91 -14.31
C LEU A 162 3.62 1.05 -12.85
N TYR A 163 3.22 0.10 -12.01
CA TYR A 163 3.69 0.05 -10.63
C TYR A 163 3.87 -1.38 -10.15
N ARG A 164 4.75 -1.55 -9.15
CA ARG A 164 4.95 -2.80 -8.43
C ARG A 164 5.26 -2.53 -6.97
N LYS A 165 4.59 -3.26 -6.07
CA LYS A 165 4.83 -3.27 -4.62
C LYS A 165 4.68 -4.69 -4.08
N GLY A 166 5.81 -5.33 -3.77
CA GLY A 166 5.84 -6.75 -3.39
C GLY A 166 5.30 -7.62 -4.53
N HIS A 167 4.24 -8.37 -4.24
CA HIS A 167 3.54 -9.23 -5.22
C HIS A 167 2.48 -8.49 -6.03
N ASN A 168 2.11 -7.26 -5.64
CA ASN A 168 1.11 -6.48 -6.34
C ASN A 168 1.79 -5.71 -7.48
N GLN A 169 1.30 -5.89 -8.70
CA GLN A 169 1.71 -5.12 -9.86
C GLN A 169 0.48 -4.68 -10.66
N GLY A 170 0.61 -3.59 -11.41
CA GLY A 170 -0.46 -3.13 -12.28
C GLY A 170 0.01 -2.10 -13.29
N SER A 171 -0.87 -1.81 -14.25
CA SER A 171 -0.64 -0.80 -15.27
C SER A 171 -1.93 -0.05 -15.59
N VAL A 172 -1.82 1.25 -15.87
CA VAL A 172 -2.93 2.10 -16.30
C VAL A 172 -2.50 2.95 -17.49
N GLY A 173 -3.30 2.94 -18.56
CA GLY A 173 -3.06 3.76 -19.75
C GLY A 173 -3.05 5.25 -19.41
N LEU A 174 -2.23 6.05 -20.09
CA LEU A 174 -2.23 7.52 -19.91
C LEU A 174 -3.47 8.18 -20.54
N ASP A 175 -4.27 7.44 -21.29
CA ASP A 175 -5.53 7.84 -21.93
C ASP A 175 -6.76 7.63 -21.02
N VAL A 176 -6.59 7.01 -19.85
CA VAL A 176 -7.67 6.77 -18.89
C VAL A 176 -7.98 8.06 -18.12
N GLU A 177 -9.12 8.70 -18.41
CA GLU A 177 -9.48 10.03 -17.89
C GLU A 177 -9.80 10.06 -16.38
N ASP A 178 -10.21 8.93 -15.80
CA ASP A 178 -10.57 8.80 -14.39
C ASP A 178 -9.44 8.27 -13.52
N ALA A 179 -8.22 8.15 -14.07
CA ALA A 179 -7.04 7.73 -13.33
C ALA A 179 -6.50 8.88 -12.45
N VAL A 180 -6.50 8.67 -11.13
CA VAL A 180 -6.00 9.65 -10.15
C VAL A 180 -4.98 9.03 -9.21
N ILE A 181 -3.78 9.61 -9.16
CA ILE A 181 -2.76 9.29 -8.16
C ILE A 181 -3.03 10.12 -6.91
N LEU A 182 -3.40 9.45 -5.82
CA LEU A 182 -3.51 10.05 -4.49
C LEU A 182 -2.19 9.87 -3.74
N ALA A 183 -1.48 10.97 -3.52
CA ALA A 183 -0.27 11.03 -2.72
C ALA A 183 -0.60 11.50 -1.29
N ARG A 184 -0.21 10.72 -0.28
CA ARG A 184 -0.30 11.12 1.13
C ARG A 184 1.09 11.26 1.73
N VAL A 185 1.46 12.48 2.10
CA VAL A 185 2.77 12.79 2.70
C VAL A 185 2.83 12.33 4.16
N ARG A 186 3.93 11.68 4.55
CA ARG A 186 4.26 11.26 5.92
C ARG A 186 5.76 11.44 6.17
N GLY A 187 6.13 12.50 6.90
CA GLY A 187 7.52 12.87 7.14
C GLY A 187 8.27 13.11 5.82
N HIS A 188 9.37 12.39 5.60
CA HIS A 188 10.19 12.52 4.39
C HIS A 188 9.75 11.62 3.21
N THR A 189 8.61 10.95 3.34
CA THR A 189 8.08 10.04 2.32
C THR A 189 6.62 10.35 1.99
N ALA A 190 6.12 9.83 0.89
CA ALA A 190 4.72 9.88 0.52
C ALA A 190 4.25 8.50 0.04
N SER A 191 3.07 8.08 0.50
CA SER A 191 2.41 6.88 0.01
C SER A 191 1.58 7.21 -1.21
N LEU A 192 1.78 6.48 -2.31
CA LEU A 192 1.06 6.65 -3.56
C LEU A 192 -0.02 5.57 -3.68
N ASN A 193 -1.25 5.99 -3.98
CA ASN A 193 -2.36 5.13 -4.33
C ASN A 193 -2.90 5.54 -5.70
N LEU A 194 -3.25 4.59 -6.54
CA LEU A 194 -3.96 4.80 -7.79
C LEU A 194 -5.45 4.59 -7.56
N MET A 195 -6.26 5.54 -7.99
CA MET A 195 -7.71 5.42 -8.14
C MET A 195 -8.02 5.28 -9.63
N VAL A 196 -8.80 4.27 -10.01
CA VAL A 196 -9.43 4.15 -11.33
C VAL A 196 -10.87 3.74 -11.09
N GLY A 197 -11.82 4.61 -11.46
CA GLY A 197 -13.21 4.51 -11.03
C GLY A 197 -13.33 4.44 -9.50
N SER A 198 -13.99 3.38 -9.00
CA SER A 198 -14.13 3.10 -7.56
C SER A 198 -12.96 2.29 -6.98
N THR A 199 -12.05 1.78 -7.81
CA THR A 199 -10.99 0.88 -7.38
C THR A 199 -9.79 1.67 -6.88
N ARG A 200 -9.35 1.36 -5.65
CA ARG A 200 -8.15 1.93 -5.04
C ARG A 200 -7.06 0.89 -4.92
N THR A 201 -5.89 1.18 -5.50
CA THR A 201 -4.72 0.30 -5.42
C THR A 201 -3.50 1.02 -4.87
N ARG A 202 -2.80 0.39 -3.92
CA ARG A 202 -1.54 0.93 -3.38
C ARG A 202 -0.41 0.69 -4.38
N MET A 203 0.27 1.75 -4.79
CA MET A 203 1.30 1.69 -5.83
C MET A 203 2.71 1.52 -5.26
N ALA A 204 3.13 2.47 -4.43
CA ALA A 204 4.48 2.53 -3.87
C ALA A 204 4.55 3.52 -2.70
N ARG A 205 5.64 3.50 -1.93
CA ARG A 205 6.04 4.64 -1.10
C ARG A 205 7.22 5.34 -1.79
N VAL A 206 7.26 6.66 -1.84
CA VAL A 206 8.37 7.40 -2.49
C VAL A 206 8.91 8.47 -1.55
N THR A 207 10.15 8.90 -1.76
CA THR A 207 10.71 10.06 -1.03
C THR A 207 10.02 11.35 -1.46
N LEU A 208 10.05 12.40 -0.61
CA LEU A 208 9.50 13.71 -1.00
C LEU A 208 10.16 14.29 -2.25
N HIS A 209 11.47 14.09 -2.41
CA HIS A 209 12.19 14.47 -3.62
C HIS A 209 11.62 13.76 -4.86
N HIS A 210 11.35 12.46 -4.77
CA HIS A 210 10.71 11.70 -5.85
C HIS A 210 9.27 12.14 -6.10
N LEU A 211 8.50 12.45 -5.05
CA LEU A 211 7.14 12.99 -5.20
C LEU A 211 7.14 14.30 -6.00
N GLN A 212 7.98 15.27 -5.64
CA GLN A 212 8.08 16.56 -6.35
C GLN A 212 8.42 16.38 -7.84
N ARG A 213 9.22 15.37 -8.16
CA ARG A 213 9.59 15.04 -9.53
C ARG A 213 8.45 14.34 -10.25
N LEU A 214 7.76 13.41 -9.58
CA LEU A 214 6.57 12.75 -10.09
C LEU A 214 5.47 13.78 -10.41
N THR A 215 5.20 14.73 -9.51
CA THR A 215 4.22 15.81 -9.74
C THR A 215 4.54 16.61 -10.99
N ARG A 216 5.82 16.95 -11.22
CA ARG A 216 6.24 17.66 -12.43
C ARG A 216 6.04 16.83 -13.69
N GLU A 217 6.41 15.55 -13.68
CA GLU A 217 6.21 14.69 -14.85
C GLU A 217 4.72 14.48 -15.15
N VAL A 218 3.87 14.25 -14.12
CA VAL A 218 2.41 14.14 -14.26
C VAL A 218 1.81 15.43 -14.80
N HIS A 219 2.26 16.59 -14.33
CA HIS A 219 1.81 17.88 -14.86
C HIS A 219 2.24 18.11 -16.31
N ASN A 220 3.43 17.65 -16.70
CA ASN A 220 3.96 17.76 -18.05
C ASN A 220 3.38 16.70 -19.02
N MET A 221 2.56 15.77 -18.53
CA MET A 221 1.83 14.85 -19.37
C MET A 221 0.53 15.53 -19.78
N ASP A 222 0.39 15.85 -21.07
CA ASP A 222 -0.83 16.44 -21.65
C ASP A 222 -2.10 15.55 -21.50
N ARG A 223 -2.02 14.37 -20.85
CA ARG A 223 -3.08 13.36 -20.85
C ARG A 223 -3.32 12.64 -19.53
N GLY A 224 -4.62 12.55 -19.20
CA GLY A 224 -5.31 11.52 -18.41
C GLY A 224 -5.09 11.52 -16.91
N ILE A 225 -3.86 11.30 -16.47
CA ILE A 225 -3.60 11.00 -15.06
C ILE A 225 -3.50 12.28 -14.24
N LYS A 226 -4.35 12.42 -13.23
CA LYS A 226 -4.27 13.52 -12.25
C LYS A 226 -3.46 13.07 -11.05
N LEU A 227 -2.70 13.97 -10.44
CA LEU A 227 -2.03 13.72 -9.15
C LEU A 227 -2.58 14.69 -8.11
N LEU A 228 -3.15 14.16 -7.04
CA LEU A 228 -3.65 14.91 -5.89
C LEU A 228 -2.77 14.64 -4.69
N ILE A 229 -2.28 15.70 -4.06
CA ILE A 229 -1.48 15.63 -2.84
C ILE A 229 -2.42 15.95 -1.68
N GLY A 230 -2.76 14.92 -0.90
CA GLY A 230 -3.46 15.09 0.35
C GLY A 230 -2.47 15.37 1.47
N GLU A 231 -2.69 16.45 2.21
CA GLU A 231 -2.07 16.59 3.52
C GLU A 231 -2.60 15.46 4.41
N ALA A 232 -1.70 14.84 5.18
CA ALA A 232 -2.17 13.99 6.25
C ALA A 232 -2.87 14.92 7.25
N GLN A 233 -4.20 15.02 7.17
CA GLN A 233 -4.95 15.50 8.31
C GLN A 233 -4.49 14.64 9.48
N ALA A 234 -3.80 15.29 10.43
CA ALA A 234 -3.66 14.75 11.76
C ALA A 234 -5.10 14.57 12.19
N ASN A 235 -5.62 13.35 12.12
CA ASN A 235 -6.87 13.08 12.79
C ASN A 235 -6.55 13.34 14.26
N GLU A 236 -6.95 14.53 14.73
CA GLU A 236 -7.18 14.85 16.12
C GLU A 236 -8.13 13.77 16.61
N THR A 237 -7.56 12.76 17.26
CA THR A 237 -8.29 11.81 18.10
C THR A 237 -8.92 12.63 19.21
N ALA A 238 -10.22 12.93 19.05
CA ALA A 238 -11.12 13.31 20.14
C ALA A 238 -11.45 12.09 20.99
#